data_AF-A0A919H1S7-F1
#
_entry.id   AF-A0A919H1S7-F1
#
_cell.length_a   1.000
_cell.length_b   1.000
_cell.length_c   1.000
_cell.angle_alpha   90.00
_cell.angle_beta   90.00
_cell.angle_gamma   90.00
#
_symmetry.space_group_name_H-M   'P 1'
#
loop_
_entity.id
_entity.type
_entity.pdbx_description
1 polymer ?
#
loop_
_entity_poly.entity_id
_entity_poly.type
_entity_poly.pdbx_seq_one_letter_code
_entity_poly.pdbx_strand_id
1 'polypeptide(L)' 'MRFFSKRPEIDHDEQDRRFEQAKRESGRRLNEIRDRIGNGTATREDKRIFNATQKRGHRIK' A
#
# COMPACT_ATOMS: atom_id res chain seq x y z
N MET A 1 -34.32 -22.55 12.27
CA MET A 1 -33.59 -21.32 12.68
C MET A 1 -32.18 -21.39 12.12
N ARG A 2 -31.86 -20.54 11.13
CA ARG A 2 -30.50 -20.46 10.57
C ARG A 2 -29.65 -19.59 11.49
N PHE A 3 -28.70 -20.19 12.20
CA PHE A 3 -27.67 -19.48 12.94
C PHE A 3 -26.76 -18.78 11.92
N PHE A 4 -27.08 -17.54 11.55
CA PHE A 4 -26.09 -16.63 11.00
C PHE A 4 -25.10 -16.40 12.14
N SER A 5 -23.94 -17.06 12.11
CA SER A 5 -22.81 -16.67 12.96
C SER A 5 -22.56 -15.20 12.69
N LYS A 6 -22.97 -14.35 13.63
CA LYS A 6 -22.76 -12.92 13.57
C LYS A 6 -21.28 -12.73 13.25
N ARG A 7 -21.00 -12.15 12.08
CA ARG A 7 -19.65 -11.74 11.70
C ARG A 7 -19.10 -10.95 12.90
N PRO A 8 -17.85 -11.16 13.32
CA PRO A 8 -17.26 -10.37 14.39
C PRO A 8 -17.50 -8.89 14.08
N GLU A 9 -17.95 -8.13 15.08
CA GLU A 9 -18.10 -6.68 14.96
C GLU A 9 -16.73 -6.12 14.56
N ILE A 10 -16.63 -5.70 13.30
CA ILE A 10 -15.43 -5.07 12.79
C ILE A 10 -15.39 -3.69 13.41
N ASP A 11 -14.37 -3.42 14.22
CA ASP A 11 -14.05 -2.05 14.63
C ASP A 11 -13.53 -1.30 13.39
N HIS A 12 -14.44 -0.55 12.77
CA HIS A 12 -14.17 0.21 11.56
C HIS A 12 -13.16 1.34 11.82
N ASP A 13 -13.18 1.95 13.00
CA ASP A 13 -12.28 3.05 13.37
C ASP A 13 -10.85 2.55 13.54
N GLU A 14 -10.67 1.38 14.18
CA GLU A 14 -9.36 0.75 14.28
C GLU A 14 -8.84 0.32 12.91
N GLN A 15 -9.71 -0.22 12.05
CA GLN A 15 -9.33 -0.62 10.71
C GLN A 15 -8.89 0.57 9.85
N ASP A 16 -9.62 1.68 9.90
CA ASP A 16 -9.29 2.90 9.18
C ASP A 16 -7.96 3.50 9.64
N ARG A 17 -7.68 3.52 10.94
CA ARG A 17 -6.38 3.96 11.48
C ARG A 17 -5.23 3.10 10.95
N ARG A 18 -5.40 1.78 10.91
CA ARG A 18 -4.41 0.84 10.37
C ARG A 18 -4.19 1.08 8.86
N PHE A 19 -5.26 1.33 8.10
CA PHE A 19 -5.15 1.65 6.69
C PHE A 19 -4.46 2.99 6.44
N GLU A 20 -4.74 4.03 7.24
CA GLU A 20 -4.03 5.31 7.15
C GLU A 20 -2.54 5.15 7.43
N GLN A 21 -2.19 4.40 8.47
CA GLN A 21 -0.80 4.15 8.82
C GLN A 21 -0.07 3.40 7.70
N ALA A 22 -0.68 2.34 7.17
CA ALA A 22 -0.13 1.57 6.06
C ALA A 22 0.04 2.42 4.79
N LYS A 23 -0.88 3.36 4.51
CA LYS A 23 -0.75 4.31 3.40
C LYS A 23 0.45 5.25 3.60
N ARG A 24 0.63 5.80 4.80
CA ARG A 24 1.77 6.67 5.12
C ARG A 24 3.10 5.93 4.97
N GLU A 25 3.19 4.72 5.50
CA GLU A 25 4.38 3.88 5.41
C GLU A 25 4.70 3.51 3.95
N SER A 26 3.69 3.08 3.19
CA SER A 26 3.84 2.77 1.77
C SER A 26 4.33 3.96 0.96
N GLY A 27 3.82 5.17 1.26
CA GLY A 27 4.26 6.42 0.63
C GLY A 27 5.73 6.73 0.92
N ARG A 28 6.17 6.58 2.17
CA ARG A 28 7.58 6.76 2.55
C ARG A 28 8.49 5.80 1.80
N ARG A 29 8.14 4.51 1.79
CA ARG A 29 8.91 3.47 1.10
C ARG A 29 9.03 3.73 -0.41
N LEU A 30 7.97 4.24 -1.05
CA LEU A 30 8.01 4.60 -2.46
C LEU A 30 8.90 5.81 -2.75
N ASN A 31 8.92 6.80 -1.85
CA ASN A 31 9.84 7.93 -1.97
C ASN A 31 11.29 7.48 -1.83
N GLU A 32 11.60 6.62 -0.86
CA GLU A 32 12.95 6.04 -0.72
C GLU A 32 13.38 5.24 -1.96
N ILE A 33 12.46 4.50 -2.57
CA ILE A 33 12.71 3.80 -3.83
C ILE A 33 12.99 4.80 -4.95
N ARG A 34 12.21 5.89 -5.03
CA ARG A 34 12.39 6.94 -6.02
C ARG A 34 13.76 7.62 -5.88
N ASP A 35 14.17 7.91 -4.65
CA ASP A 35 15.47 8.53 -4.36
C ASP A 35 16.62 7.59 -4.74
N ARG A 36 16.50 6.29 -4.41
CA ARG A 36 17.45 5.26 -4.85
C ARG A 36 17.53 5.13 -6.37
N ILE A 37 16.40 5.29 -7.08
CA ILE A 37 16.38 5.29 -8.55
C ILE A 37 17.12 6.52 -9.09
N GLY A 38 16.88 7.70 -8.52
CA GLY A 38 17.57 8.94 -8.90
C GLY A 38 19.09 8.90 -8.65
N ASN A 39 19.50 8.28 -7.55
CA ASN A 39 20.91 8.10 -7.19
C ASN A 39 21.60 6.91 -7.90
N GLY A 40 20.87 6.14 -8.71
CA GLY A 40 21.40 4.99 -9.43
C GLY A 40 21.69 3.74 -8.58
N THR A 41 21.38 3.76 -7.28
CA THR A 41 21.61 2.65 -6.33
C THR A 41 20.42 1.71 -6.20
N ALA A 42 19.32 1.97 -6.93
CA ALA A 42 18.13 1.14 -6.89
C ALA A 42 18.36 -0.29 -7.37
N THR A 43 17.87 -1.24 -6.58
CA THR A 43 17.88 -2.66 -6.93
C THR A 43 16.87 -2.98 -8.04
N ARG A 44 16.97 -4.18 -8.63
CA ARG A 44 15.98 -4.66 -9.60
C ARG A 44 14.57 -4.76 -8.98
N GLU A 45 14.50 -5.09 -7.70
CA GLU A 45 13.25 -5.18 -6.95
C GLU A 45 12.61 -3.81 -6.74
N ASP A 46 13.40 -2.80 -6.35
CA ASP A 46 12.93 -1.42 -6.19
C ASP A 46 12.31 -0.89 -7.49
N LYS A 47 12.98 -1.13 -8.63
CA LYS A 47 12.48 -0.76 -9.96
C LYS A 47 11.17 -1.49 -10.31
N ARG A 48 11.05 -2.78 -9.96
CA ARG A 48 9.82 -3.56 -10.18
C ARG A 48 8.65 -3.00 -9.37
N ILE A 49 8.89 -2.69 -8.09
CA ILE A 49 7.88 -2.11 -7.19
C ILE A 49 7.43 -0.75 -7.72
N PHE A 50 8.38 0.12 -8.08
CA PHE A 50 8.06 1.45 -8.62
C PHE A 50 7.22 1.38 -9.91
N ASN A 51 7.61 0.51 -10.85
CA ASN A 51 6.88 0.32 -12.11
C ASN A 51 5.46 -0.25 -11.89
N ALA A 52 5.30 -1.19 -10.94
CA ALA A 52 3.99 -1.74 -10.62
C ALA A 52 3.06 -0.67 -10.03
N THR A 53 3.59 0.21 -9.17
CA THR A 53 2.84 1.34 -8.60
C THR A 53 2.40 2.32 -9.70
N GLN A 54 3.29 2.72 -10.61
CA GLN A 54 2.96 3.63 -11.71
C GLN A 54 1.87 3.07 -12.64
N LYS A 55 1.96 1.79 -13.01
CA LYS A 55 0.93 1.12 -13.84
C LYS A 55 -0.44 1.08 -13.16
N ARG A 56 -0.48 0.91 -11.83
CA ARG A 56 -1.73 0.96 -11.06
C ARG A 56 -2.31 2.36 -11.01
N GLY A 57 -1.47 3.40 -10.82
CA GLY A 57 -1.90 4.79 -10.83
C GLY A 57 -2.52 5.23 -12.17
N HIS A 58 -1.97 4.78 -13.29
CA HIS A 58 -2.52 5.04 -14.62
C HIS A 58 -3.84 4.32 -14.94
N ARG A 59 -4.15 3.22 -14.23
CA ARG A 59 -5.39 2.47 -14.42
C ARG A 59 -6.59 3.14 -13.72
N ILE A 60 -6.33 4.02 -12.75
CA ILE A 60 -7.34 4.83 -12.09
C ILE A 60 -7.43 6.15 -12.87
N LYS A 61 -8.12 6.11 -14.02
CA LYS A 61 -8.54 7.28 -14.78
C LYS A 61 -9.98 7.09 -15.21
#